data_AF-U5MPV5-F1
#
_entry.id   AF-U5MPV5-F1
#
_cell.length_a   1.000
_cell.length_b   1.000
_cell.length_c   1.000
_cell.angle_alpha   90.00
_cell.angle_beta   90.00
_cell.angle_gamma   90.00
#
_symmetry.space_group_name_H-M   'P 1'
#
loop_
_entity.id
_entity.type
_entity.pdbx_description
1 polymer ?
#
loop_
_entity_poly.entity_id
_entity_poly.type
_entity_poly.pdbx_seq_one_letter_code
_entity_poly.pdbx_strand_id
1 'polypeptide(L)' 'MEDKTLVCKDCGKEFVFTTGEQEFYKEKGFDNEPVRCPDCRRARKQQNNRR' A
#
# COMPACT_ATOMS: atom_id res chain seq x y z
N MET A 1 16.15 5.21 5.31
CA MET A 1 15.12 4.26 4.86
C MET A 1 14.90 4.56 3.39
N GLU A 2 15.09 3.58 2.53
CA GLU A 2 15.09 3.75 1.07
C GLU A 2 13.74 3.34 0.49
N ASP A 3 13.40 3.85 -0.69
CA ASP A 3 12.25 3.39 -1.44
C ASP A 3 12.37 1.89 -1.77
N LYS A 4 11.25 1.19 -1.66
CA LYS A 4 11.18 -0.23 -1.97
C LYS A 4 10.15 -0.48 -3.06
N THR A 5 10.53 -1.18 -4.11
CA THR A 5 9.56 -1.66 -5.09
C THR A 5 8.95 -2.98 -4.61
N LEU A 6 7.62 -3.02 -4.50
CA LEU A 6 6.84 -4.18 -4.07
C LEU A 6 5.89 -4.62 -5.17
N VAL A 7 5.50 -5.90 -5.16
CA VAL A 7 4.54 -6.45 -6.11
C VAL A 7 3.15 -6.52 -5.48
N CYS A 8 2.15 -5.97 -6.16
CA CYS A 8 0.77 -6.01 -5.70
C CYS A 8 0.23 -7.46 -5.76
N LYS A 9 -0.23 -7.98 -4.62
CA LYS A 9 -0.84 -9.32 -4.53
C LYS A 9 -2.13 -9.48 -5.35
N ASP A 10 -2.79 -8.37 -5.68
CA ASP A 10 -4.12 -8.37 -6.32
C ASP A 10 -4.01 -8.27 -7.85
N CYS A 11 -3.13 -7.41 -8.36
CA CYS A 11 -3.01 -7.15 -9.80
C CYS A 11 -1.63 -7.48 -10.39
N GLY A 12 -0.67 -7.92 -9.57
CA GLY A 12 0.69 -8.29 -10.01
C GLY A 12 1.57 -7.12 -10.43
N LYS A 13 1.08 -5.89 -10.40
CA LYS A 13 1.86 -4.70 -10.77
C LYS A 13 2.85 -4.33 -9.68
N GLU A 14 4.02 -3.90 -10.11
CA GLU A 14 5.01 -3.25 -9.25
C GLU A 14 4.51 -1.88 -8.80
N PHE A 15 4.79 -1.53 -7.54
CA PHE A 15 4.54 -0.22 -6.99
C PHE A 15 5.62 0.16 -5.99
N VAL A 16 5.88 1.46 -5.86
CA VAL A 16 6.90 1.97 -4.95
C VAL A 16 6.28 2.18 -3.57
N PHE A 17 6.90 1.59 -2.56
CA PHE A 17 6.69 1.86 -1.15
C PHE A 17 7.75 2.87 -0.70
N THR A 18 7.38 4.14 -0.82
CA THR A 18 8.30 5.26 -0.58
C THR A 18 8.71 5.37 0.89
N THR A 19 9.83 6.06 1.15
CA THR A 19 10.26 6.34 2.53
C THR A 19 9.19 7.08 3.34
N GLY A 20 8.47 8.03 2.73
CA GLY A 20 7.37 8.72 3.41
C GLY A 20 6.20 7.81 3.76
N GLU A 21 5.85 6.84 2.90
CA GLU A 21 4.85 5.82 3.24
C GLU A 21 5.34 4.88 4.35
N GLN A 22 6.63 4.53 4.35
CA GLN A 22 7.25 3.72 5.40
C GLN A 22 7.22 4.43 6.77
N GLU A 23 7.50 5.72 6.81
CA GLU A 23 7.39 6.55 8.01
C GLU A 23 5.94 6.66 8.48
N PHE A 24 5.00 6.93 7.57
CA PHE A 24 3.57 6.95 7.89
C PHE A 24 3.09 5.61 8.47
N TYR A 25 3.55 4.49 7.92
CA TYR A 25 3.23 3.16 8.42
C TYR A 25 3.74 2.97 9.85
N LYS A 26 4.99 3.34 10.11
CA LYS A 26 5.60 3.29 11.45
C LYS A 26 4.88 4.19 12.45
N GLU A 27 4.56 5.44 12.08
CA GLU A 27 3.83 6.37 12.95
C GLU A 27 2.43 5.87 13.31
N LYS A 28 1.79 5.12 12.41
CA LYS A 28 0.50 4.47 12.67
C LYS A 28 0.62 3.16 13.46
N GLY A 29 1.83 2.70 13.78
CA GLY A 29 2.06 1.43 14.46
C GLY A 29 1.86 0.21 13.55
N PHE A 30 1.95 0.37 12.23
CA PHE A 30 1.93 -0.74 11.29
C PHE A 30 3.34 -1.30 11.10
N ASP A 31 3.55 -2.53 11.57
CA ASP A 31 4.81 -3.26 11.39
C ASP A 31 4.94 -3.89 9.99
N ASN A 32 3.81 -4.05 9.28
CA ASN A 32 3.71 -4.78 8.03
C ASN A 32 3.83 -3.88 6.80
N GLU A 33 4.53 -4.34 5.77
CA GLU A 33 4.60 -3.67 4.46
C GLU A 33 3.28 -3.77 3.68
N PRO A 34 2.93 -2.78 2.85
CA PRO A 34 1.75 -2.87 2.01
C PRO A 34 1.87 -4.02 1.01
N VAL A 35 0.85 -4.87 0.95
CA VAL A 35 0.77 -5.99 -0.01
C VAL A 35 -0.05 -5.66 -1.26
N ARG A 36 -0.61 -4.46 -1.33
CA ARG A 36 -1.45 -3.98 -2.45
C ARG A 36 -1.04 -2.58 -2.86
N CYS A 37 -1.00 -2.34 -4.16
CA CYS A 37 -0.72 -1.03 -4.72
C CYS A 37 -1.81 -0.01 -4.35
N PRO A 38 -1.52 1.30 -4.43
CA PRO A 38 -2.47 2.37 -4.12
C PRO A 38 -3.79 2.26 -4.89
N ASP A 39 -3.75 1.85 -6.16
CA ASP A 39 -4.95 1.66 -6.99
C ASP A 39 -5.87 0.56 -6.44
N CYS A 40 -5.33 -0.62 -6.14
CA CYS A 40 -6.11 -1.72 -5.58
C CYS A 40 -6.65 -1.38 -4.18
N ARG A 41 -5.89 -0.64 -3.35
CA ARG A 41 -6.38 -0.14 -2.06
C ARG A 41 -7.54 0.84 -2.25
N ARG A 42 -7.42 1.78 -3.19
CA ARG A 42 -8.48 2.75 -3.53
C ARG A 42 -9.74 2.07 -4.08
N ALA A 43 -9.57 1.12 -5.00
CA ALA A 43 -10.68 0.36 -5.58
C ALA A 43 -11.48 -0.41 -4.51
N ARG A 44 -10.80 -1.09 -3.57
CA ARG A 44 -11.46 -1.74 -2.43
C ARG A 44 -12.19 -0.76 -1.53
N LYS A 45 -11.57 0.39 -1.20
CA LYS A 45 -12.22 1.41 -0.37
C LYS A 45 -13.50 1.92 -1.04
N GLN A 46 -13.46 2.15 -2.36
CA GLN A 46 -14.63 2.59 -3.12
C GLN A 46 -15.73 1.52 -3.21
N GLN A 47 -15.37 0.23 -3.35
CA GLN A 47 -16.35 -0.87 -3.28
C GLN A 47 -17.02 -0.94 -1.90
N ASN A 48 -16.27 -0.74 -0.82
CA ASN A 48 -16.82 -0.80 0.53
C ASN A 48 -17.78 0.37 0.84
N ASN A 49 -17.57 1.55 0.24
CA ASN A 49 -18.44 2.71 0.40
C ASN A 49 -19.75 2.63 -0.42
N ARG A 50 -19.92 1.58 -1.23
CA ARG A 50 -21.14 1.36 -2.05
C ARG A 50 -22.07 0.31 -1.45
N ARG A 51 -21.75 -0.20 -0.26
CA ARG A 51 -22.60 -1.08 0.55
C ARG A 51 -23.25 -0.27 1.66
#